data_AF-A0A9E3TQ70-F1
#
_entry.id   AF-A0A9E3TQ70-F1
#
_cell.length_a   1.000
_cell.length_b   1.000
_cell.length_c   1.000
_cell.angle_alpha   90.00
_cell.angle_beta   90.00
_cell.angle_gamma   90.00
#
_symmetry.space_group_name_H-M   'P 1'
#
loop_
_entity.id
_entity.type
_entity.pdbx_description
1 polymer ?
#
loop_
_entity_poly.entity_id
_entity_poly.type
_entity_poly.pdbx_seq_one_letter_code
_entity_poly.pdbx_strand_id
1 'polypeptide(L)'
;MTFFPMADFQAPINGRFSAPNDMQFGAEALALLRDEFNIPTKWQQVIGDVGEMQFDRPSLTALLDGWFGSGNQQVRTAIEHATAIVYYRHQTAVPVVDTLVCDDASQFKLLTAKLAACWIHDGRNYEKLSPVVPRHAALLNTFRQRYRDYYESLRQYRASPSTERAASLGFEFDELFASRTGYAALDARIAKTAAKKNELLTVLSEPSVPLHNNASELQARVSARRRDVSLHSRSLPGVRAMDIFTTLVQTSKKLGTSAYAYLRDCLRKRFELTSLAETIRSAVEDAKLQAASR
;
A
#
# COMPACT_ATOMS: atom_id res chain seq x y z
N MET A 1 18.74 -6.32 7.24
CA MET A 1 17.67 -5.83 6.34
C MET A 1 16.87 -7.03 5.87
N THR A 2 15.79 -7.36 6.58
CA THR A 2 14.87 -8.45 6.24
C THR A 2 13.97 -7.98 5.11
N PHE A 3 14.16 -8.56 3.92
CA PHE A 3 13.31 -8.31 2.77
C PHE A 3 12.05 -9.18 2.89
N PHE A 4 10.92 -8.56 3.22
CA PHE A 4 9.62 -9.20 3.01
C PHE A 4 9.24 -9.10 1.53
N PRO A 5 8.85 -10.20 0.85
CA PRO A 5 8.42 -10.14 -0.52
C PRO A 5 7.00 -9.54 -0.58
N MET A 6 6.90 -8.24 -0.85
CA MET A 6 5.67 -7.70 -1.46
C MET A 6 5.66 -8.11 -2.92
N ALA A 7 4.81 -9.08 -3.23
CA ALA A 7 4.33 -9.36 -4.57
C ALA A 7 3.30 -8.30 -4.95
N ASP A 8 3.57 -7.54 -6.00
CA ASP A 8 2.57 -6.67 -6.61
C ASP A 8 1.44 -7.52 -7.18
N PHE A 9 0.23 -7.09 -6.82
CA PHE A 9 -1.02 -7.74 -7.10
C PHE A 9 -1.58 -7.23 -8.43
N GLN A 10 -1.39 -8.00 -9.52
CA GLN A 10 -2.29 -8.03 -10.67
C GLN A 10 -2.04 -9.29 -11.56
N ALA A 11 -2.86 -10.32 -11.29
CA ALA A 11 -3.39 -11.41 -12.17
C ALA A 11 -2.44 -12.53 -12.70
N PRO A 12 -2.93 -13.78 -13.03
CA PRO A 12 -4.31 -14.12 -13.44
C PRO A 12 -4.91 -15.53 -13.12
N ILE A 13 -6.22 -15.64 -13.35
CA ILE A 13 -7.06 -16.81 -13.76
C ILE A 13 -6.37 -18.19 -13.72
N ASN A 14 -6.90 -19.04 -12.83
CA ASN A 14 -6.69 -20.48 -12.60
C ASN A 14 -5.39 -20.88 -11.89
N GLY A 15 -5.34 -20.59 -10.59
CA GLY A 15 -4.29 -21.01 -9.65
C GLY A 15 -4.13 -20.00 -8.53
N ARG A 16 -5.09 -20.00 -7.59
CA ARG A 16 -5.40 -18.97 -6.58
C ARG A 16 -4.18 -18.37 -5.86
N PHE A 17 -3.84 -17.12 -6.19
CA PHE A 17 -3.59 -16.09 -5.19
C PHE A 17 -4.53 -14.94 -5.51
N SER A 18 -5.64 -14.93 -4.78
CA SER A 18 -6.69 -13.93 -4.92
C SER A 18 -6.45 -12.83 -3.90
N ALA A 19 -6.78 -11.57 -4.24
CA ALA A 19 -7.22 -10.62 -3.20
C ALA A 19 -8.26 -11.39 -2.41
N PRO A 20 -8.29 -11.36 -1.06
CA PRO A 20 -9.10 -12.30 -0.30
C PRO A 20 -10.44 -12.46 -1.00
N ASN A 21 -10.63 -13.62 -1.65
CA ASN A 21 -11.82 -13.84 -2.47
C ASN A 21 -13.03 -13.93 -1.56
N ASP A 22 -12.73 -13.99 -0.27
CA ASP A 22 -13.57 -14.23 0.83
C ASP A 22 -13.69 -12.89 1.56
N MET A 23 -14.92 -12.57 1.92
CA MET A 23 -15.35 -11.39 2.62
C MET A 23 -15.96 -11.84 3.92
N GLN A 24 -15.64 -11.15 5.01
CA GLN A 24 -16.13 -11.52 6.33
C GLN A 24 -17.10 -10.46 6.86
N PHE A 25 -18.35 -10.86 7.03
CA PHE A 25 -19.37 -10.16 7.80
C PHE A 25 -19.22 -10.51 9.27
N GLY A 26 -19.67 -9.60 10.12
CA GLY A 26 -19.58 -9.75 11.56
C GLY A 26 -19.63 -8.42 12.30
N ALA A 27 -19.47 -8.48 13.62
CA ALA A 27 -19.52 -7.30 14.48
C ALA A 27 -18.45 -6.25 14.10
N GLU A 28 -17.24 -6.70 13.74
CA GLU A 28 -16.16 -5.81 13.31
C GLU A 28 -16.46 -5.15 11.95
N ALA A 29 -16.99 -5.91 10.98
CA ALA A 29 -17.34 -5.36 9.67
C ALA A 29 -18.45 -4.32 9.81
N LEU A 30 -19.44 -4.59 10.66
CA LEU A 30 -20.51 -3.64 10.97
C LEU A 30 -19.98 -2.38 11.67
N ALA A 31 -19.03 -2.51 12.60
CA ALA A 31 -18.39 -1.37 13.25
C ALA A 31 -17.66 -0.49 12.23
N LEU A 32 -16.85 -1.06 11.33
CA LEU A 32 -16.20 -0.32 10.25
C LEU A 32 -17.23 0.40 9.37
N LEU A 33 -18.30 -0.30 8.97
CA LEU A 33 -19.32 0.27 8.11
C LEU A 33 -20.06 1.45 8.74
N ARG A 34 -20.27 1.41 10.06
CA ARG A 34 -20.89 2.49 10.82
C ARG A 34 -19.93 3.65 11.06
N ASP A 35 -18.74 3.36 11.58
CA ASP A 35 -17.86 4.37 12.17
C ASP A 35 -16.92 5.00 11.13
N GLU A 36 -16.49 4.23 10.13
CA GLU A 36 -15.52 4.68 9.12
C GLU A 36 -16.17 4.99 7.76
N PHE A 37 -17.11 4.14 7.32
CA PHE A 37 -17.79 4.31 6.03
C PHE A 37 -19.12 5.07 6.13
N ASN A 38 -19.65 5.23 7.34
CA ASN A 38 -20.89 5.96 7.64
C ASN A 38 -22.07 5.56 6.73
N ILE A 39 -22.32 4.25 6.59
CA ILE A 39 -23.43 3.76 5.76
C ILE A 39 -24.80 4.03 6.43
N PRO A 40 -25.91 4.14 5.68
CA PRO A 40 -27.24 4.39 6.26
C PRO A 40 -27.67 3.34 7.29
N THR A 41 -28.33 3.76 8.38
CA THR A 41 -28.77 2.90 9.49
C THR A 41 -29.59 1.68 9.05
N LYS A 42 -30.42 1.82 8.02
CA LYS A 42 -31.16 0.70 7.41
C LYS A 42 -30.22 -0.45 7.03
N TRP A 43 -29.09 -0.14 6.39
CA TRP A 43 -28.14 -1.15 5.93
C TRP A 43 -27.28 -1.68 7.06
N GLN A 44 -27.04 -0.89 8.10
CA GLN A 44 -26.40 -1.38 9.33
C GLN A 44 -27.25 -2.49 9.98
N GLN A 45 -28.57 -2.32 10.05
CA GLN A 45 -29.49 -3.33 10.59
C GLN A 45 -29.51 -4.60 9.72
N VAL A 46 -29.74 -4.44 8.41
CA VAL A 46 -29.77 -5.57 7.47
C VAL A 46 -28.49 -6.40 7.52
N ILE A 47 -27.32 -5.74 7.61
CA ILE A 47 -26.02 -6.41 7.72
C ILE A 47 -25.84 -7.05 9.10
N GLY A 48 -26.32 -6.41 10.16
CA GLY A 48 -26.33 -6.97 11.51
C GLY A 48 -27.15 -8.26 11.59
N ASP A 49 -28.28 -8.32 10.89
CA ASP A 49 -29.16 -9.50 10.86
C ASP A 49 -28.53 -10.70 10.13
N VAL A 50 -27.57 -10.46 9.22
CA VAL A 50 -26.78 -11.54 8.57
C VAL A 50 -25.87 -12.24 9.59
N GLY A 51 -25.36 -11.52 10.58
CA GLY A 51 -24.45 -12.04 11.58
C GLY A 51 -23.04 -12.37 11.04
N GLU A 52 -22.31 -13.21 11.79
CA GLU A 52 -20.97 -13.66 11.43
C GLU A 52 -21.03 -14.65 10.26
N MET A 53 -20.58 -14.22 9.08
CA MET A 53 -20.64 -15.05 7.87
C MET A 53 -19.50 -14.71 6.90
N GLN A 54 -18.96 -15.73 6.25
CA GLN A 54 -18.00 -15.55 5.17
C GLN A 54 -18.66 -15.77 3.82
N PHE A 55 -18.31 -14.93 2.84
CA PHE A 55 -18.80 -15.00 1.48
C PHE A 55 -17.64 -15.05 0.52
N ASP A 56 -17.70 -15.89 -0.51
CA ASP A 56 -16.86 -15.66 -1.68
C ASP A 56 -17.40 -14.48 -2.50
N ARG A 57 -16.57 -13.92 -3.40
CA ARG A 57 -16.94 -12.77 -4.21
C ARG A 57 -18.21 -12.96 -5.03
N PRO A 58 -18.44 -14.09 -5.73
CA PRO A 58 -19.71 -14.33 -6.42
C PRO A 58 -20.92 -14.33 -5.49
N SER A 59 -20.82 -14.97 -4.32
CA SER A 59 -21.93 -15.04 -3.36
C SER A 59 -22.23 -13.67 -2.75
N LEU A 60 -21.19 -12.89 -2.43
CA LEU A 60 -21.37 -11.51 -1.99
C LEU A 60 -22.02 -10.66 -3.08
N THR A 61 -21.56 -10.80 -4.33
CA THR A 61 -22.13 -10.06 -5.47
C THR A 61 -23.62 -10.37 -5.62
N ALA A 62 -24.00 -11.64 -5.57
CA ALA A 62 -25.40 -12.07 -5.65
C ALA A 62 -26.24 -11.54 -4.48
N LEU A 63 -25.69 -11.52 -3.26
CA LEU A 63 -26.34 -10.94 -2.08
C LEU A 63 -26.59 -9.44 -2.27
N LEU A 64 -25.57 -8.69 -2.69
CA LEU A 64 -25.66 -7.26 -2.92
C LEU A 64 -26.61 -6.94 -4.09
N ASP A 65 -26.65 -7.77 -5.13
CA ASP A 65 -27.62 -7.64 -6.23
C ASP A 65 -29.05 -7.83 -5.73
N GLY A 66 -29.28 -8.78 -4.82
CA GLY A 66 -30.59 -8.96 -4.17
C GLY A 66 -31.02 -7.75 -3.33
N TRP A 67 -30.08 -7.07 -2.67
CA TRP A 67 -30.39 -5.89 -1.84
C TRP A 67 -30.54 -4.59 -2.64
N PHE A 68 -29.70 -4.40 -3.66
CA PHE A 68 -29.51 -3.11 -4.30
C PHE A 68 -29.87 -3.07 -5.78
N GLY A 69 -30.06 -4.22 -6.44
CA GLY A 69 -30.06 -4.30 -7.89
C GLY A 69 -28.78 -3.66 -8.45
N SER A 70 -28.90 -2.81 -9.47
CA SER A 70 -27.76 -2.04 -10.01
C SER A 70 -27.45 -0.71 -9.28
N GLY A 71 -28.17 -0.41 -8.19
CA GLY A 71 -28.06 0.85 -7.45
C GLY A 71 -27.07 0.84 -6.29
N ASN A 72 -27.03 1.95 -5.54
CA ASN A 72 -26.28 2.10 -4.27
C ASN A 72 -24.78 1.75 -4.35
N GLN A 73 -24.12 2.06 -5.47
CA GLN A 73 -22.74 1.68 -5.71
C GLN A 73 -21.78 2.08 -4.58
N GLN A 74 -21.97 3.25 -3.97
CA GLN A 74 -21.15 3.71 -2.84
C GLN A 74 -21.26 2.78 -1.63
N VAL A 75 -22.48 2.37 -1.26
CA VAL A 75 -22.71 1.44 -0.13
C VAL A 75 -22.18 0.05 -0.48
N ARG A 76 -22.34 -0.39 -1.73
CA ARG A 76 -21.78 -1.66 -2.21
C ARG A 76 -20.26 -1.70 -2.05
N THR A 77 -19.56 -0.66 -2.53
CA THR A 77 -18.10 -0.53 -2.38
C THR A 77 -17.68 -0.46 -0.91
N ALA A 78 -18.44 0.24 -0.06
CA ALA A 78 -18.17 0.27 1.38
C ALA A 78 -18.26 -1.13 2.01
N ILE A 79 -19.31 -1.90 1.70
CA ILE A 79 -19.50 -3.28 2.19
C ILE A 79 -18.35 -4.17 1.70
N GLU A 80 -18.03 -4.13 0.41
CA GLU A 80 -16.92 -4.90 -0.16
C GLU A 80 -15.58 -4.57 0.53
N HIS A 81 -15.29 -3.29 0.75
CA HIS A 81 -14.05 -2.87 1.41
C HIS A 81 -14.01 -3.30 2.88
N ALA A 82 -15.05 -3.01 3.66
CA ALA A 82 -15.07 -3.33 5.09
C ALA A 82 -14.94 -4.84 5.33
N THR A 83 -15.68 -5.64 4.56
CA THR A 83 -15.70 -7.10 4.72
C THR A 83 -14.41 -7.75 4.22
N ALA A 84 -13.77 -7.20 3.18
CA ALA A 84 -12.45 -7.63 2.73
C ALA A 84 -11.34 -7.27 3.73
N ILE A 85 -11.43 -6.08 4.36
CA ILE A 85 -10.51 -5.66 5.43
C ILE A 85 -10.60 -6.62 6.61
N VAL A 86 -11.81 -6.91 7.09
CA VAL A 86 -12.02 -7.82 8.22
C VAL A 86 -11.50 -9.21 7.89
N TYR A 87 -11.83 -9.75 6.72
CA TYR A 87 -11.28 -11.05 6.32
C TYR A 87 -9.75 -11.03 6.32
N TYR A 88 -9.12 -10.00 5.73
CA TYR A 88 -7.67 -9.89 5.68
C TYR A 88 -7.02 -9.87 7.07
N ARG A 89 -7.67 -9.23 8.05
CA ARG A 89 -7.18 -9.15 9.44
C ARG A 89 -7.27 -10.48 10.20
N HIS A 90 -8.23 -11.35 9.86
CA HIS A 90 -8.49 -12.60 10.58
C HIS A 90 -7.99 -13.86 9.87
N GLN A 91 -7.68 -13.79 8.58
CA GLN A 91 -7.16 -14.93 7.86
C GLN A 91 -5.76 -15.35 8.36
N THR A 92 -5.46 -16.64 8.24
CA THR A 92 -4.19 -17.24 8.68
C THR A 92 -3.38 -17.85 7.54
N ALA A 93 -3.88 -17.74 6.31
CA ALA A 93 -3.25 -18.31 5.12
C ALA A 93 -1.95 -17.57 4.74
N VAL A 94 -1.89 -16.26 5.00
CA VAL A 94 -0.70 -15.43 4.83
C VAL A 94 -0.48 -14.55 6.06
N PRO A 95 0.76 -14.13 6.36
CA PRO A 95 1.01 -13.17 7.43
C PRO A 95 0.26 -11.85 7.16
N VAL A 96 -0.45 -11.36 8.17
CA VAL A 96 -1.04 -10.02 8.16
C VAL A 96 0.10 -9.01 8.32
N VAL A 97 0.08 -7.96 7.49
CA VAL A 97 1.09 -6.91 7.54
C VAL A 97 0.75 -5.96 8.68
N ASP A 98 1.67 -5.77 9.63
CA ASP A 98 1.45 -4.85 10.76
C ASP A 98 1.51 -3.38 10.35
N THR A 99 2.54 -3.02 9.59
CA THR A 99 2.78 -1.65 9.12
C THR A 99 2.95 -1.60 7.61
N LEU A 100 2.13 -0.79 6.94
CA LEU A 100 2.17 -0.59 5.50
C LEU A 100 2.65 0.83 5.17
N VAL A 101 3.60 0.96 4.24
CA VAL A 101 4.03 2.28 3.72
C VAL A 101 3.30 2.58 2.41
N CYS A 102 2.64 3.73 2.34
CA CYS A 102 1.77 4.11 1.23
C CYS A 102 2.04 5.55 0.75
N ASP A 103 1.68 5.83 -0.50
CA ASP A 103 1.67 7.15 -1.15
C ASP A 103 0.40 7.98 -0.87
N ASP A 104 -0.28 7.73 0.26
CA ASP A 104 -1.58 8.33 0.64
C ASP A 104 -2.78 7.86 -0.21
N ALA A 105 -2.69 6.68 -0.83
CA ALA A 105 -3.80 6.09 -1.55
C ALA A 105 -4.86 5.52 -0.59
N SER A 106 -6.10 5.99 -0.76
CA SER A 106 -7.21 5.73 0.17
C SER A 106 -7.58 4.26 0.36
N GLN A 107 -7.32 3.41 -0.64
CA GLN A 107 -7.65 1.99 -0.59
C GLN A 107 -6.86 1.20 0.46
N PHE A 108 -5.77 1.77 1.00
CA PHE A 108 -4.96 1.14 2.03
C PHE A 108 -5.32 1.58 3.45
N LYS A 109 -6.22 2.56 3.59
CA LYS A 109 -6.72 2.97 4.90
C LYS A 109 -7.42 1.80 5.58
N LEU A 110 -7.19 1.66 6.89
CA LEU A 110 -7.76 0.62 7.74
C LEU A 110 -7.30 -0.81 7.40
N LEU A 111 -6.49 -1.04 6.36
CA LEU A 111 -6.09 -2.40 5.99
C LEU A 111 -5.20 -3.05 7.05
N THR A 112 -4.27 -2.28 7.62
CA THR A 112 -3.27 -2.73 8.59
C THR A 112 -3.37 -1.94 9.89
N ALA A 113 -2.76 -2.45 10.96
CA ALA A 113 -2.76 -1.77 12.26
C ALA A 113 -2.11 -0.38 12.18
N LYS A 114 -1.04 -0.24 11.40
CA LYS A 114 -0.33 1.02 11.18
C LYS A 114 -0.22 1.32 9.70
N LEU A 115 -0.54 2.57 9.33
CA LEU A 115 -0.31 3.11 8.00
C LEU A 115 0.77 4.18 8.10
N ALA A 116 1.87 3.99 7.37
CA ALA A 116 2.96 4.93 7.27
C ALA A 116 2.86 5.72 5.95
N ALA A 117 2.85 7.04 6.04
CA ALA A 117 2.85 7.89 4.85
C ALA A 117 4.27 8.04 4.29
N CYS A 118 4.39 8.00 2.96
CA CYS A 118 5.66 8.16 2.27
C CYS A 118 6.12 9.63 2.29
N TRP A 119 7.23 9.91 2.97
CA TRP A 119 7.84 11.25 3.07
C TRP A 119 8.27 11.84 1.73
N ILE A 120 8.62 10.99 0.76
CA ILE A 120 8.98 11.45 -0.59
C ILE A 120 7.74 11.91 -1.36
N HIS A 121 6.62 11.22 -1.20
CA HIS A 121 5.35 11.63 -1.80
C HIS A 121 4.80 12.91 -1.20
N ASP A 122 4.88 13.04 0.13
CA ASP A 122 4.53 14.29 0.79
C ASP A 122 5.42 15.44 0.31
N GLY A 123 6.74 15.24 0.30
CA GLY A 123 7.75 16.20 -0.16
C GLY A 123 7.52 16.69 -1.58
N ARG A 124 7.12 15.79 -2.50
CA ARG A 124 6.82 16.09 -3.91
C ARG A 124 5.70 17.14 -4.06
N ASN A 125 4.80 17.27 -3.08
CA ASN A 125 3.75 18.29 -3.14
C ASN A 125 4.29 19.72 -3.03
N TYR A 126 5.42 19.92 -2.35
CA TYR A 126 6.10 21.21 -2.28
C TYR A 126 6.84 21.53 -3.59
N GLU A 127 7.38 20.52 -4.26
CA GLU A 127 8.08 20.69 -5.54
C GLU A 127 7.16 21.08 -6.70
N LYS A 128 5.88 20.73 -6.60
CA LYS A 128 4.84 21.11 -7.56
C LYS A 128 4.42 22.57 -7.46
N LEU A 129 4.82 23.28 -6.40
CA LEU A 129 4.55 24.72 -6.28
C LEU A 129 5.48 25.48 -7.23
N SER A 130 4.89 26.31 -8.10
CA SER A 130 5.61 27.13 -9.08
C SER A 130 5.36 28.62 -8.81
N PRO A 131 5.98 29.21 -7.77
CA PRO A 131 5.79 30.62 -7.45
C PRO A 131 6.43 31.54 -8.50
N VAL A 132 5.66 32.49 -9.03
CA VAL A 132 6.16 33.51 -9.97
C VAL A 132 6.77 34.73 -9.27
N VAL A 133 6.39 34.97 -8.01
CA VAL A 133 6.90 36.09 -7.21
C VAL A 133 8.21 35.68 -6.54
N PRO A 134 9.32 36.44 -6.71
CA PRO A 134 10.62 36.08 -6.15
C PRO A 134 10.60 35.84 -4.63
N ARG A 135 9.82 36.64 -3.89
CA ARG A 135 9.62 36.46 -2.45
C ARG A 135 9.00 35.10 -2.10
N HIS A 136 8.00 34.66 -2.86
CA HIS A 136 7.38 33.34 -2.65
C HIS A 136 8.32 32.19 -3.03
N ALA A 137 9.15 32.36 -4.06
CA ALA A 137 10.19 31.40 -4.40
C ALA A 137 11.22 31.25 -3.27
N ALA A 138 11.67 32.35 -2.67
CA ALA A 138 12.55 32.33 -1.50
C ALA A 138 11.91 31.60 -0.31
N LEU A 139 10.66 31.93 0.04
CA LEU A 139 9.91 31.27 1.12
C LEU A 139 9.79 29.75 0.90
N LEU A 140 9.44 29.33 -0.32
CA LEU A 140 9.36 27.92 -0.68
C LEU A 140 10.71 27.21 -0.56
N ASN A 141 11.79 27.82 -1.03
CA ASN A 141 13.13 27.25 -0.95
C ASN A 141 13.61 27.10 0.50
N THR A 142 13.39 28.12 1.35
CA THR A 142 13.68 28.05 2.78
C THR A 142 12.91 26.91 3.45
N PHE A 143 11.60 26.80 3.17
CA PHE A 143 10.80 25.71 3.75
C PHE A 143 11.26 24.33 3.27
N ARG A 144 11.54 24.16 1.97
CA ARG A 144 12.05 22.89 1.40
C ARG A 144 13.38 22.49 2.02
N GLN A 145 14.24 23.44 2.39
CA GLN A 145 15.48 23.13 3.10
C GLN A 145 15.19 22.55 4.48
N ARG A 146 14.37 23.24 5.29
CA ARG A 146 13.97 22.76 6.62
C ARG A 146 13.30 21.38 6.56
N TYR A 147 12.45 21.15 5.55
CA TYR A 147 11.83 19.85 5.31
C TYR A 147 12.87 18.75 5.03
N ARG A 148 13.89 19.04 4.20
CA ARG A 148 14.97 18.09 3.90
C ARG A 148 15.83 17.79 5.13
N ASP A 149 16.14 18.81 5.94
CA ASP A 149 16.92 18.66 7.17
C ASP A 149 16.16 17.79 8.19
N TYR A 150 14.84 17.99 8.31
CA TYR A 150 13.97 17.15 9.13
C TYR A 150 13.91 15.69 8.61
N TYR A 151 13.77 15.50 7.30
CA TYR A 151 13.79 14.16 6.69
C TYR A 151 15.13 13.43 6.95
N GLU A 152 16.26 14.12 6.87
CA GLU A 152 17.56 13.53 7.18
C GLU A 152 17.68 13.18 8.68
N SER A 153 17.10 14.01 9.56
CA SER A 153 17.02 13.70 11.00
C SER A 153 16.22 12.42 11.28
N LEU A 154 15.12 12.19 10.55
CA LEU A 154 14.39 10.92 10.61
C LEU A 154 15.23 9.74 10.11
N ARG A 155 16.03 9.93 9.04
CA ARG A 155 16.93 8.87 8.54
C ARG A 155 18.00 8.50 9.56
N GLN A 156 18.59 9.48 10.22
CA GLN A 156 19.59 9.26 11.27
C GLN A 156 18.98 8.55 12.48
N TYR A 157 17.78 8.97 12.91
CA TYR A 157 17.05 8.32 13.98
C TYR A 157 16.85 6.81 13.75
N ARG A 158 16.52 6.40 12.52
CA ARG A 158 16.36 4.98 12.19
C ARG A 158 17.62 4.15 12.39
N ALA A 159 18.80 4.76 12.33
CA ALA A 159 20.06 4.06 12.55
C ALA A 159 20.36 3.83 14.04
N SER A 160 19.84 4.69 14.92
CA SER A 160 20.04 4.62 16.38
C SER A 160 18.81 5.16 17.11
N PRO A 161 17.70 4.40 17.14
CA PRO A 161 16.45 4.90 17.71
C PRO A 161 16.54 5.00 19.23
N SER A 162 16.07 6.11 19.80
CA SER A 162 15.87 6.28 21.24
C SER A 162 14.56 7.01 21.54
N THR A 163 14.02 6.80 22.74
CA THR A 163 12.77 7.42 23.18
C THR A 163 12.90 8.94 23.24
N GLU A 164 14.04 9.44 23.71
CA GLU A 164 14.34 10.88 23.82
C GLU A 164 14.40 11.52 22.43
N ARG A 165 15.07 10.87 21.46
CA ARG A 165 15.16 11.39 20.10
C ARG A 165 13.81 11.32 19.38
N ALA A 166 13.01 10.28 19.63
CA ALA A 166 11.65 10.19 19.11
C ALA A 166 10.77 11.35 19.62
N ALA A 167 10.82 11.65 20.92
CA ALA A 167 10.11 12.79 21.49
C ALA A 167 10.58 14.12 20.88
N SER A 168 11.89 14.33 20.78
CA SER A 168 12.49 15.52 20.13
C SER A 168 11.98 15.70 18.70
N LEU A 169 12.00 14.64 17.89
CA LEU A 169 11.52 14.66 16.51
C LEU A 169 10.02 14.94 16.40
N GLY A 170 9.23 14.50 17.38
CA GLY A 170 7.82 14.83 17.50
C GLY A 170 7.59 16.33 17.70
N PHE A 171 8.38 16.98 18.56
CA PHE A 171 8.32 18.44 18.77
C PHE A 171 8.84 19.22 17.56
N GLU A 172 9.96 18.80 16.98
CA GLU A 172 10.54 19.40 15.76
C GLU A 172 9.54 19.34 14.59
N PHE A 173 8.75 18.28 14.48
CA PHE A 173 7.65 18.20 13.51
C PHE A 173 6.61 19.30 13.74
N ASP A 174 6.12 19.42 14.97
CA ASP A 174 5.08 20.39 15.29
C ASP A 174 5.55 21.82 15.02
N GLU A 175 6.79 22.13 15.38
CA GLU A 175 7.40 23.44 15.10
C GLU A 175 7.53 23.70 13.58
N LEU A 176 8.04 22.72 12.83
CA LEU A 176 8.21 22.85 11.38
C LEU A 176 6.87 23.11 10.68
N PHE A 177 5.85 22.31 11.00
CA PHE A 177 4.54 22.38 10.33
C PHE A 177 3.55 23.37 10.97
N ALA A 178 3.92 24.02 12.08
CA ALA A 178 3.24 25.23 12.57
C ALA A 178 3.60 26.48 11.77
N SER A 179 4.62 26.43 10.91
CA SER A 179 5.08 27.57 10.11
C SER A 179 3.95 28.27 9.36
N ARG A 180 3.96 29.61 9.37
CA ARG A 180 3.10 30.47 8.55
C ARG A 180 3.98 31.42 7.76
N THR A 181 3.97 31.26 6.45
CA THR A 181 4.89 31.94 5.53
C THR A 181 4.28 33.18 4.89
N GLY A 182 2.96 33.31 4.92
CA GLY A 182 2.22 34.35 4.19
C GLY A 182 2.09 34.04 2.69
N TYR A 183 2.62 32.91 2.23
CA TYR A 183 2.36 32.37 0.90
C TYR A 183 1.25 31.32 1.00
N ALA A 184 0.02 31.73 0.72
CA ALA A 184 -1.18 30.91 0.97
C ALA A 184 -1.10 29.48 0.38
N ALA A 185 -0.53 29.31 -0.82
CA ALA A 185 -0.39 27.99 -1.42
C ALA A 185 0.61 27.08 -0.67
N LEU A 186 1.69 27.66 -0.13
CA LEU A 186 2.63 26.93 0.72
C LEU A 186 2.01 26.63 2.09
N ASP A 187 1.37 27.60 2.72
CA ASP A 187 0.71 27.43 4.02
C ASP A 187 -0.37 26.34 3.97
N ALA A 188 -1.14 26.28 2.87
CA ALA A 188 -2.10 25.20 2.63
C ALA A 188 -1.45 23.82 2.48
N ARG A 189 -0.23 23.73 1.93
CA ARG A 189 0.51 22.46 1.84
C ARG A 189 1.06 22.05 3.20
N ILE A 190 1.63 22.98 3.95
CA ILE A 190 2.11 22.77 5.32
C ILE A 190 0.98 22.22 6.20
N ALA A 191 -0.21 22.82 6.15
CA ALA A 191 -1.36 22.36 6.93
C ALA A 191 -1.81 20.94 6.55
N LYS A 192 -1.75 20.57 5.27
CA LYS A 192 -2.07 19.20 4.83
C LYS A 192 -1.07 18.17 5.34
N THR A 193 0.22 18.50 5.36
CA THR A 193 1.25 17.62 5.94
C THR A 193 1.09 17.52 7.45
N ALA A 194 0.79 18.63 8.14
CA ALA A 194 0.52 18.64 9.58
C ALA A 194 -0.62 17.69 9.96
N ALA A 195 -1.70 17.65 9.17
CA ALA A 195 -2.83 16.76 9.39
C ALA A 195 -2.48 15.26 9.29
N LYS A 196 -1.35 14.93 8.64
CA LYS A 196 -0.85 13.55 8.46
C LYS A 196 0.24 13.17 9.46
N LYS A 197 0.41 13.94 10.55
CA LYS A 197 1.46 13.72 11.55
C LYS A 197 1.57 12.25 11.98
N ASN A 198 0.44 11.64 12.34
CA ASN A 198 0.43 10.26 12.86
C ASN A 198 0.97 9.27 11.82
N GLU A 199 0.55 9.39 10.56
CA GLU A 199 0.98 8.51 9.47
C GLU A 199 2.45 8.76 9.09
N LEU A 200 2.89 10.02 9.07
CA LEU A 200 4.26 10.40 8.72
C LEU A 200 5.27 10.02 9.83
N LEU A 201 4.85 10.09 11.09
CA LEU A 201 5.68 9.79 12.25
C LEU A 201 5.57 8.34 12.74
N THR A 202 4.88 7.45 12.00
CA THR A 202 4.84 6.00 12.29
C THR A 202 6.25 5.42 12.51
N VAL A 203 7.26 5.93 11.79
CA VAL A 203 8.67 5.57 11.92
C VAL A 203 9.25 5.76 13.33
N LEU A 204 8.71 6.67 14.14
CA LEU A 204 9.15 6.89 15.52
C LEU A 204 8.72 5.74 16.45
N SER A 205 7.66 5.03 16.09
CA SER A 205 7.26 3.79 16.77
C SER A 205 7.79 2.53 16.08
N GLU A 206 8.07 2.62 14.78
CA GLU A 206 8.52 1.50 13.93
C GLU A 206 9.77 1.90 13.12
N PRO A 207 10.97 1.99 13.73
CA PRO A 207 12.17 2.51 13.05
C PRO A 207 12.63 1.65 11.87
N SER A 208 12.25 0.37 11.85
CA SER A 208 12.56 -0.57 10.78
C SER A 208 11.83 -0.21 9.47
N VAL A 209 10.64 0.41 9.57
CA VAL A 209 9.79 0.77 8.43
C VAL A 209 10.48 1.85 7.59
N PRO A 210 10.49 1.73 6.25
CA PRO A 210 11.13 2.73 5.40
C PRO A 210 10.33 4.02 5.37
N LEU A 211 11.02 5.17 5.29
CA LEU A 211 10.39 6.49 5.13
C LEU A 211 9.75 6.69 3.75
N HIS A 212 9.96 5.76 2.82
CA HIS A 212 9.52 5.85 1.44
C HIS A 212 9.16 4.49 0.85
N ASN A 213 8.31 4.49 -0.16
CA ASN A 213 7.89 3.31 -0.92
C ASN A 213 8.67 3.11 -2.24
N ASN A 214 9.90 3.63 -2.35
CA ASN A 214 10.72 3.56 -3.58
C ASN A 214 10.81 2.14 -4.19
N ALA A 215 10.90 1.09 -3.36
CA ALA A 215 10.95 -0.28 -3.86
C ALA A 215 9.70 -0.64 -4.66
N SER A 216 8.52 -0.29 -4.15
CA SER A 216 7.23 -0.47 -4.84
C SER A 216 7.12 0.45 -6.05
N GLU A 217 7.52 1.73 -5.94
CA GLU A 217 7.54 2.65 -7.10
C GLU A 217 8.40 2.10 -8.25
N LEU A 218 9.59 1.57 -7.96
CA LEU A 218 10.51 1.04 -8.96
C LEU A 218 9.92 -0.17 -9.70
N GLN A 219 9.17 -1.02 -9.01
CA GLN A 219 8.46 -2.14 -9.64
C GLN A 219 7.34 -1.62 -10.55
N ALA A 220 6.54 -0.67 -10.08
CA ALA A 220 5.47 -0.06 -10.89
C ALA A 220 6.00 0.67 -12.14
N ARG A 221 7.22 1.25 -12.07
CA ARG A 221 7.87 1.90 -13.23
C ARG A 221 8.16 0.96 -14.38
N VAL A 222 8.33 -0.35 -14.14
CA VAL A 222 8.53 -1.33 -15.23
C VAL A 222 7.32 -1.31 -16.17
N SER A 223 6.12 -1.38 -15.62
CA SER A 223 4.87 -1.35 -16.39
C SER A 223 4.66 0.01 -17.06
N ALA A 224 5.00 1.12 -16.38
CA ALA A 224 4.91 2.47 -16.96
C ALA A 224 5.85 2.63 -18.16
N ARG A 225 7.13 2.27 -18.01
CA ARG A 225 8.12 2.39 -19.07
C ARG A 225 7.78 1.55 -20.29
N ARG A 226 7.19 0.38 -20.07
CA ARG A 226 6.71 -0.46 -21.17
C ARG A 226 5.53 0.17 -21.90
N ARG A 227 4.58 0.80 -21.19
CA ARG A 227 3.47 1.54 -21.81
C ARG A 227 3.97 2.74 -22.64
N ASP A 228 5.03 3.41 -22.20
CA ASP A 228 5.64 4.49 -22.99
C ASP A 228 6.16 4.00 -24.35
N VAL A 229 6.64 2.76 -24.43
CA VAL A 229 7.21 2.18 -25.66
C VAL A 229 6.17 1.45 -26.51
N SER A 230 5.30 0.67 -25.88
CA SER A 230 4.38 -0.26 -26.57
C SER A 230 2.90 0.17 -26.51
N LEU A 231 2.61 1.34 -25.95
CA LEU A 231 1.27 1.84 -25.68
C LEU A 231 0.45 0.87 -24.79
N HIS A 232 -0.86 1.07 -24.74
CA HIS A 232 -1.78 0.29 -23.92
C HIS A 232 -2.29 -0.94 -24.65
N SER A 233 -2.49 -2.04 -23.92
CA SER A 233 -3.17 -3.23 -24.43
C SER A 233 -4.61 -2.87 -24.85
N ARG A 234 -5.01 -3.29 -26.06
CA ARG A 234 -6.35 -3.02 -26.61
C ARG A 234 -7.37 -4.15 -26.34
N SER A 235 -6.97 -5.19 -25.62
CA SER A 235 -7.80 -6.36 -25.34
C SER A 235 -7.48 -6.96 -23.97
N LEU A 236 -8.47 -7.59 -23.34
CA LEU A 236 -8.30 -8.31 -22.07
C LEU A 236 -7.23 -9.42 -22.16
N PRO A 237 -7.16 -10.24 -23.23
CA PRO A 237 -6.06 -11.19 -23.41
C PRO A 237 -4.69 -10.50 -23.46
N GLY A 238 -4.60 -9.33 -24.10
CA GLY A 238 -3.38 -8.54 -24.15
C GLY A 238 -2.94 -8.06 -22.77
N VAL A 239 -3.87 -7.52 -21.97
CA VAL A 239 -3.60 -7.13 -20.57
C VAL A 239 -3.09 -8.33 -19.78
N ARG A 240 -3.80 -9.46 -19.85
CA ARG A 240 -3.42 -10.69 -19.14
C ARG A 240 -2.03 -11.19 -19.55
N ALA A 241 -1.72 -11.18 -20.84
CA ALA A 241 -0.40 -11.58 -21.32
C ALA A 241 0.69 -10.65 -20.75
N MET A 242 0.45 -9.33 -20.74
CA MET A 242 1.38 -8.38 -20.17
C MET A 242 1.65 -8.63 -18.68
N ASP A 243 0.60 -8.87 -17.90
CA ASP A 243 0.71 -9.13 -16.46
C ASP A 243 1.52 -10.40 -16.19
N ILE A 244 1.25 -11.50 -16.91
CA ILE A 244 1.98 -12.77 -16.78
C ILE A 244 3.47 -12.56 -17.06
N PHE A 245 3.82 -12.01 -18.22
CA PHE A 245 5.22 -11.87 -18.60
C PHE A 245 5.97 -10.90 -17.69
N THR A 246 5.32 -9.81 -17.26
CA THR A 246 5.93 -8.85 -16.33
C THR A 246 6.18 -9.52 -14.98
N THR A 247 5.20 -10.28 -14.46
CA THR A 247 5.33 -11.05 -13.23
C THR A 247 6.46 -12.05 -13.30
N LEU A 248 6.53 -12.85 -14.37
CA LEU A 248 7.61 -13.84 -14.55
C LEU A 248 8.97 -13.17 -14.57
N VAL A 249 9.16 -12.13 -15.39
CA VAL A 249 10.45 -11.43 -15.51
C VAL A 249 10.87 -10.77 -14.20
N GLN A 250 9.97 -10.06 -13.52
CA GLN A 250 10.31 -9.38 -12.27
C GLN A 250 10.55 -10.38 -11.13
N THR A 251 9.79 -11.47 -11.08
CA THR A 251 9.99 -12.53 -10.07
C THR A 251 11.32 -13.24 -10.29
N SER A 252 11.63 -13.66 -11.52
CA SER A 252 12.95 -14.25 -11.83
C SER A 252 14.08 -13.31 -11.46
N LYS A 253 13.95 -12.00 -11.75
CA LYS A 253 14.94 -10.99 -11.37
C LYS A 253 15.11 -10.88 -9.85
N LYS A 254 14.02 -10.86 -9.08
CA LYS A 254 14.06 -10.84 -7.60
C LYS A 254 14.74 -12.08 -7.02
N LEU A 255 14.55 -13.23 -7.65
CA LEU A 255 15.12 -14.52 -7.24
C LEU A 255 16.51 -14.80 -7.81
N GLY A 256 17.11 -13.86 -8.55
CA GLY A 256 18.42 -14.06 -9.19
C GLY A 256 18.43 -15.12 -10.30
N THR A 257 17.26 -15.52 -10.80
CA THR A 257 17.10 -16.51 -11.87
C THR A 257 17.02 -15.81 -13.23
N SER A 258 17.67 -16.37 -14.26
CA SER A 258 17.53 -15.85 -15.62
C SER A 258 16.11 -16.08 -16.14
N ALA A 259 15.35 -14.99 -16.34
CA ALA A 259 13.99 -15.06 -16.88
C ALA A 259 13.94 -15.74 -18.26
N TYR A 260 14.96 -15.52 -19.10
CA TYR A 260 15.08 -16.19 -20.39
C TYR A 260 15.29 -17.70 -20.24
N ALA A 261 16.20 -18.11 -19.34
CA ALA A 261 16.43 -19.54 -19.08
C ALA A 261 15.17 -20.22 -18.55
N TYR A 262 14.48 -19.58 -17.61
CA TYR A 262 13.22 -20.06 -17.04
C TYR A 262 12.11 -20.22 -18.09
N LEU A 263 11.87 -19.19 -18.90
CA LEU A 263 10.88 -19.24 -19.97
C LEU A 263 11.23 -20.31 -21.00
N ARG A 264 12.51 -20.44 -21.38
CA ARG A 264 12.97 -21.46 -22.33
C ARG A 264 12.77 -22.87 -21.78
N ASP A 265 13.03 -23.09 -20.51
CA ASP A 265 12.84 -24.38 -19.83
C ASP A 265 11.36 -24.80 -19.83
N CYS A 266 10.47 -23.87 -19.47
CA CYS A 266 9.01 -24.08 -19.49
C CYS A 266 8.47 -24.30 -20.91
N LEU A 267 8.88 -23.48 -21.89
CA LEU A 267 8.39 -23.58 -23.28
C LEU A 267 8.87 -24.86 -23.96
N ARG A 268 10.06 -25.36 -23.60
CA ARG A 268 10.58 -26.65 -24.07
C ARG A 268 10.05 -27.85 -23.29
N LYS A 269 9.20 -27.62 -22.28
CA LYS A 269 8.64 -28.66 -21.39
C LYS A 269 9.72 -29.53 -20.73
N ARG A 270 10.89 -28.95 -20.45
CA ARG A 270 11.99 -29.65 -19.76
C ARG A 270 11.74 -29.66 -18.27
N PHE A 271 11.28 -28.54 -17.72
CA PHE A 271 10.97 -28.37 -16.30
C PHE A 271 12.15 -28.76 -15.40
N GLU A 272 13.38 -28.48 -15.85
CA GLU A 272 14.62 -28.75 -15.12
C GLU A 272 14.87 -27.70 -14.02
N LEU A 273 14.33 -26.49 -14.20
CA LEU A 273 14.44 -25.42 -13.21
C LEU A 273 13.32 -25.52 -12.19
N THR A 274 13.64 -25.29 -10.92
CA THR A 274 12.65 -25.16 -9.84
C THR A 274 11.62 -24.10 -10.21
N SER A 275 10.34 -24.39 -9.97
CA SER A 275 9.28 -23.43 -10.25
C SER A 275 9.47 -22.16 -9.42
N LEU A 276 9.19 -20.98 -10.00
CA LEU A 276 9.32 -19.71 -9.26
C LEU A 276 8.49 -19.71 -7.97
N ALA A 277 7.33 -20.36 -7.98
CA ALA A 277 6.46 -20.48 -6.81
C ALA A 277 7.13 -21.26 -5.66
N GLU A 278 7.88 -22.31 -5.98
CA GLU A 278 8.60 -23.11 -5.00
C GLU A 278 9.83 -22.40 -4.48
N THR A 279 10.56 -21.70 -5.35
CA THR A 279 11.66 -20.82 -4.93
C THR A 279 11.17 -19.71 -3.98
N ILE A 280 10.00 -19.12 -4.24
CA ILE A 280 9.39 -18.14 -3.33
C ILE A 280 9.08 -18.78 -1.96
N ARG A 281 8.47 -19.97 -1.94
CA ARG A 281 8.16 -20.67 -0.68
C ARG A 281 9.43 -20.97 0.12
N SER A 282 10.48 -21.47 -0.52
CA SER A 282 11.77 -21.73 0.13
C SER A 282 12.35 -20.44 0.72
N ALA A 283 12.36 -19.35 -0.05
CA ALA A 283 12.89 -18.07 0.41
C ALA A 283 12.11 -17.50 1.62
N VAL A 284 10.80 -17.75 1.68
CA VAL A 284 9.96 -17.36 2.83
C VAL A 284 10.30 -18.17 4.08
N GLU A 285 10.47 -19.48 3.96
CA GLU A 285 10.86 -20.32 5.10
C GLU A 285 12.26 -19.97 5.62
N ASP A 286 13.21 -19.70 4.72
CA ASP A 286 14.54 -19.22 5.09
C ASP A 286 14.48 -17.89 5.84
N ALA A 287 13.64 -16.96 5.39
CA ALA A 287 13.44 -15.67 6.05
C ALA A 287 12.80 -15.81 7.44
N LYS A 288 11.83 -16.73 7.61
CA LYS A 288 11.22 -17.04 8.92
C LYS A 288 12.26 -17.60 9.89
N LEU A 289 13.09 -18.55 9.45
CA LEU A 289 14.14 -19.14 10.26
C LEU A 289 15.16 -18.08 10.73
N GLN A 290 15.55 -17.17 9.83
CA GLN A 290 16.46 -16.07 10.17
C GLN A 290 15.84 -15.06 11.14
N ALA A 291 14.53 -14.82 11.05
CA ALA A 291 13.81 -13.93 11.97
C ALA A 291 13.64 -14.56 13.36
N ALA A 292 13.41 -15.87 13.46
CA ALA A 292 13.30 -16.59 14.74
C ALA A 292 14.65 -16.75 15.47
N SER A 293 15.77 -16.54 14.76
CA SER A 293 17.13 -16.66 15.29
C SER A 293 17.72 -15.32 15.79
N ARG A 294 16.92 -14.24 15.78
CA ARG A 294 17.30 -12.89 16.22
C ARG A 294 16.45 -12.46 17.41
#